data_AF-A0A1G1BR78-F1
#
_entry.id   AF-A0A1G1BR78-F1
#
_cell.length_a   1.000
_cell.length_b   1.000
_cell.length_c   1.000
_cell.angle_alpha   90.00
_cell.angle_beta   90.00
_cell.angle_gamma   90.00
#
_symmetry.space_group_name_H-M   'P 1'
#
loop_
_entity.id
_entity.type
_entity.pdbx_description
1 polymer ?
#
loop_
_entity_poly.entity_id
_entity_poly.type
_entity_poly.pdbx_seq_one_letter_code
_entity_poly.pdbx_strand_id
1 'polypeptide(L)'
;MSVTYTANQRQAIAHAEGNLQIIACAGSGKTQVLAERIASILAQPGASPGNVVAFTFTQKAAGELKDRVYRLCRERLGSDRGLADMYVGTIHAFCLDLTCCNGISFAI
;
A
#
# COMPACT_ATOMS: atom_id res chain seq x y z
N MET A 1 14.15 14.11 7.25
CA MET A 1 13.17 15.22 7.37
C MET A 1 11.97 14.69 8.13
N SER A 2 11.60 15.28 9.27
CA SER A 2 10.38 14.88 9.98
C SER A 2 9.16 15.42 9.24
N VAL A 3 8.36 14.54 8.65
CA VAL A 3 7.07 14.90 8.07
C VAL A 3 6.06 15.06 9.21
N THR A 4 5.43 16.24 9.32
CA THR A 4 4.39 16.50 10.31
C THR A 4 3.02 16.20 9.72
N TYR A 5 2.33 15.19 10.26
CA TYR A 5 0.97 14.81 9.85
C TYR A 5 -0.10 15.56 10.64
N THR A 6 -1.23 15.87 10.00
CA THR A 6 -2.42 16.42 10.71
C THR A 6 -3.07 15.35 11.59
N ALA A 7 -3.97 15.74 12.49
CA ALA A 7 -4.71 14.79 13.33
C ALA A 7 -5.45 13.72 12.51
N ASN A 8 -6.16 14.15 11.46
CA ASN A 8 -6.90 13.24 10.56
C ASN A 8 -5.95 12.30 9.79
N GLN A 9 -4.79 12.80 9.34
CA GLN A 9 -3.79 11.97 8.66
C GLN A 9 -3.20 10.93 9.62
N ARG A 10 -2.85 11.31 10.85
CA ARG A 10 -2.38 10.38 11.88
C ARG A 10 -3.42 9.31 12.19
N GLN A 11 -4.69 9.68 12.31
CA GLN A 11 -5.79 8.73 12.53
C GLN A 11 -5.91 7.74 11.36
N ALA A 12 -5.83 8.21 10.11
CA ALA A 12 -5.86 7.34 8.93
C ALA A 12 -4.66 6.39 8.87
N ILE A 13 -3.46 6.85 9.26
CA ILE A 13 -2.24 6.03 9.31
C ILE A 13 -2.33 4.96 10.40
N ALA A 14 -2.84 5.33 11.58
CA ALA A 14 -2.96 4.43 12.74
C ALA A 14 -4.12 3.43 12.63
N HIS A 15 -5.06 3.63 11.71
CA HIS A 15 -6.20 2.76 11.54
C HIS A 15 -5.79 1.42 10.90
N ALA A 16 -5.67 0.37 11.74
CA ALA A 16 -5.20 -0.95 11.35
C ALA A 16 -6.32 -1.94 11.02
N GLU A 17 -7.51 -1.79 11.60
CA GLU A 17 -8.58 -2.78 11.55
C GLU A 17 -9.78 -2.32 10.73
N GLY A 18 -10.30 -3.20 9.89
CA GLY A 18 -11.49 -2.94 9.08
C GLY A 18 -11.24 -2.04 7.86
N ASN A 19 -12.35 -1.62 7.25
CA ASN A 19 -12.34 -0.83 6.02
C ASN A 19 -12.24 0.67 6.30
N LEU A 20 -11.38 1.38 5.56
CA LEU A 20 -11.21 2.82 5.66
C LEU A 20 -11.41 3.50 4.29
N GLN A 21 -12.29 4.50 4.26
CA GLN A 21 -12.47 5.39 3.11
C GLN A 21 -11.88 6.77 3.43
N ILE A 22 -11.00 7.27 2.55
CA ILE A 22 -10.40 8.60 2.68
C ILE A 22 -10.94 9.51 1.59
N ILE A 23 -11.68 10.54 1.99
CA ILE A 23 -12.19 11.59 1.10
C ILE A 23 -11.31 12.83 1.28
N ALA A 24 -10.61 13.26 0.22
CA ALA A 24 -9.77 14.45 0.31
C ALA A 24 -9.51 15.13 -1.04
N CYS A 25 -9.38 16.45 -1.03
CA CYS A 25 -9.07 17.29 -2.19
C CYS A 25 -7.71 16.93 -2.82
N ALA A 26 -7.47 17.31 -4.07
CA ALA A 26 -6.15 17.21 -4.70
C ALA A 26 -5.08 17.91 -3.84
N GLY A 27 -3.84 17.39 -3.84
CA GLY A 27 -2.73 17.97 -3.06
C GLY A 27 -2.75 17.73 -1.54
N SER A 28 -3.82 17.17 -0.97
CA SER A 28 -3.95 16.89 0.49
C SER A 28 -3.04 15.78 1.05
N GLY A 29 -2.15 15.21 0.22
CA GLY A 29 -1.23 14.16 0.65
C GLY A 29 -1.83 12.75 0.74
N LYS A 30 -2.96 12.47 0.09
CA LYS A 30 -3.61 11.13 0.08
C LYS A 30 -2.63 9.97 -0.16
N THR A 31 -1.79 10.07 -1.18
CA THR A 31 -0.81 9.04 -1.52
C THR A 31 0.27 8.88 -0.45
N GLN A 32 0.64 9.98 0.23
CA GLN A 32 1.57 9.93 1.36
C GLN A 32 0.94 9.17 2.52
N VAL A 33 -0.29 9.52 2.89
CA VAL A 33 -1.05 8.87 3.96
C VAL A 33 -1.24 7.38 3.67
N LEU A 34 -1.56 7.02 2.43
CA LEU A 34 -1.70 5.62 2.03
C LEU A 34 -0.38 4.84 2.16
N ALA A 35 0.73 5.39 1.68
CA ALA A 35 2.03 4.73 1.78
C ALA A 35 2.50 4.58 3.24
N GLU A 36 2.25 5.61 4.05
CA GLU A 36 2.48 5.61 5.48
C GLU A 36 1.66 4.56 6.22
N ARG A 37 0.38 4.43 5.85
CA ARG A 37 -0.51 3.40 6.39
C ARG A 37 0.00 1.99 6.04
N ILE A 38 0.40 1.75 4.81
CA ILE A 38 0.98 0.45 4.41
C ILE A 38 2.23 0.15 5.23
N ALA A 39 3.17 1.10 5.36
CA ALA A 39 4.36 0.93 6.19
C ALA A 39 4.01 0.67 7.67
N SER A 40 2.97 1.34 8.19
CA SER A 40 2.48 1.12 9.56
C SER A 40 1.84 -0.25 9.77
N ILE A 41 1.19 -0.82 8.75
CA ILE A 41 0.66 -2.19 8.80
C ILE A 41 1.81 -3.20 8.77
N LEU A 42 2.79 -3.01 7.89
CA LEU A 42 3.98 -3.88 7.79
C LEU A 42 4.89 -3.83 9.01
N ALA A 43 4.81 -2.77 9.81
CA ALA A 43 5.50 -2.66 11.09
C ALA A 43 4.85 -3.49 12.22
N GLN A 44 3.61 -3.97 12.03
CA GLN A 44 2.91 -4.75 13.06
C GLN A 44 3.43 -6.20 13.09
N PRO A 45 3.48 -6.84 14.27
CA PRO A 45 3.86 -8.24 14.38
C PRO A 45 2.95 -9.15 13.53
N GLY A 46 3.55 -10.04 12.75
CA GLY A 46 2.82 -11.01 11.92
C GLY A 46 2.34 -10.48 10.57
N ALA A 47 2.56 -9.19 10.26
CA ALA A 47 2.29 -8.67 8.93
C ALA A 47 3.32 -9.22 7.91
N SER A 48 2.83 -9.86 6.85
CA SER A 48 3.65 -10.29 5.72
C SER A 48 3.42 -9.37 4.52
N PRO A 49 4.46 -8.79 3.89
CA PRO A 49 4.30 -7.99 2.68
C PRO A 49 3.53 -8.70 1.55
N GLY A 50 3.66 -10.03 1.43
CA GLY A 50 2.93 -10.83 0.44
C GLY A 50 1.41 -10.83 0.62
N ASN A 51 0.90 -10.46 1.80
CA ASN A 51 -0.54 -10.32 2.07
C ASN A 51 -1.08 -8.93 1.73
N VAL A 52 -0.22 -8.01 1.25
CA VAL A 52 -0.62 -6.66 0.88
C VAL A 52 -0.79 -6.56 -0.63
N VAL A 53 -1.98 -6.11 -1.04
CA VAL A 53 -2.30 -5.77 -2.42
C VAL A 53 -2.65 -4.29 -2.48
N ALA A 54 -1.91 -3.53 -3.27
CA ALA A 54 -2.19 -2.13 -3.56
C ALA A 54 -2.31 -1.92 -5.07
N PHE A 55 -3.43 -1.38 -5.54
CA PHE A 55 -3.62 -1.06 -6.95
C PHE A 55 -4.05 0.38 -7.16
N THR A 56 -3.74 0.90 -8.34
CA THR A 56 -4.19 2.21 -8.82
C THR A 56 -4.73 2.11 -10.24
N PHE A 57 -5.23 3.21 -10.80
CA PHE A 57 -5.71 3.24 -12.19
C PHE A 57 -4.60 3.39 -13.22
N THR A 58 -3.44 3.96 -12.87
CA THR A 58 -2.37 4.27 -13.82
C THR A 58 -1.04 3.66 -13.40
N GLN A 59 -0.23 3.25 -14.37
CA GLN A 59 1.09 2.67 -14.09
C GLN A 59 2.01 3.65 -13.37
N LYS A 60 1.94 4.94 -13.73
CA LYS A 60 2.71 5.98 -13.06
C LYS A 60 2.36 6.10 -11.57
N ALA A 61 1.08 6.13 -11.22
CA ALA A 61 0.65 6.21 -9.82
C ALA A 61 1.04 4.95 -9.03
N ALA A 62 0.95 3.76 -9.65
CA ALA A 62 1.39 2.52 -9.04
C ALA A 62 2.90 2.54 -8.75
N GLY A 63 3.72 2.96 -9.72
CA GLY A 63 5.18 3.10 -9.54
C GLY A 63 5.54 4.10 -8.42
N GLU A 64 4.93 5.28 -8.44
CA GLU A 64 5.15 6.30 -7.41
C GLU A 64 4.75 5.82 -6.01
N LEU A 65 3.66 5.05 -5.89
CA LEU A 65 3.23 4.44 -4.63
C LEU A 65 4.23 3.38 -4.17
N LYS A 66 4.67 2.49 -5.08
CA LYS A 66 5.65 1.44 -4.78
C LYS A 66 6.96 2.02 -4.24
N ASP A 67 7.55 2.97 -4.96
CA ASP A 67 8.80 3.61 -4.57
C ASP A 67 8.68 4.29 -3.20
N ARG A 68 7.52 4.88 -2.92
CA ARG A 68 7.25 5.54 -1.65
C ARG A 68 7.13 4.56 -0.49
N VAL A 69 6.40 3.46 -0.66
CA VAL A 69 6.28 2.41 0.36
C VAL A 69 7.66 1.81 0.64
N TYR A 70 8.44 1.51 -0.40
CA TYR A 70 9.76 0.92 -0.26
C TYR A 70 10.71 1.83 0.52
N ARG A 71 10.70 3.13 0.21
CA ARG A 71 11.48 4.13 0.94
C ARG A 71 11.09 4.20 2.40
N LEU A 72 9.79 4.30 2.70
CA LEU A 72 9.29 4.39 4.08
C LEU A 72 9.60 3.12 4.88
N CYS A 73 9.46 1.94 4.29
CA CYS A 73 9.81 0.67 4.93
C CYS A 73 11.31 0.59 5.20
N ARG A 74 12.17 0.99 4.25
CA ARG A 74 13.62 1.04 4.46
C ARG A 74 14.01 2.01 5.58
N GLU A 75 13.39 3.19 5.61
CA GLU A 75 13.66 4.22 6.63
C GLU A 75 13.19 3.80 8.04
N ARG A 76 12.07 3.07 8.16
CA ARG A 76 11.48 2.71 9.46
C ARG A 76 11.85 1.33 9.98
N LEU A 77 11.84 0.34 9.10
CA LEU A 77 12.04 -1.07 9.43
C LEU A 77 13.49 -1.50 9.24
N GLY A 78 14.32 -0.68 8.57
CA GLY A 78 15.72 -1.00 8.28
C GLY A 78 15.91 -2.19 7.34
N SER A 79 14.83 -2.66 6.69
CA SER A 79 14.84 -3.82 5.81
C SER A 79 13.88 -3.65 4.64
N ASP A 80 14.28 -4.18 3.49
CA ASP A 80 13.44 -4.35 2.30
C ASP A 80 13.08 -5.82 2.04
N ARG A 81 13.40 -6.72 2.98
CA ARG A 81 13.11 -8.16 2.86
C ARG A 81 11.61 -8.40 2.71
N GLY A 82 11.25 -9.18 1.70
CA GLY A 82 9.87 -9.55 1.39
C GLY A 82 9.04 -8.45 0.72
N LEU A 83 9.51 -7.20 0.63
CA LEU A 83 8.73 -6.14 -0.04
C LEU A 83 8.44 -6.43 -1.52
N ALA A 84 9.30 -7.22 -2.16
CA ALA A 84 9.10 -7.70 -3.54
C ALA A 84 7.88 -8.63 -3.69
N ASP A 85 7.44 -9.28 -2.60
CA ASP A 85 6.29 -10.17 -2.59
C ASP A 85 4.96 -9.40 -2.52
N MET A 86 5.00 -8.11 -2.14
CA MET A 86 3.84 -7.24 -2.12
C MET A 86 3.41 -6.87 -3.55
N TYR A 87 2.13 -7.05 -3.87
CA TYR A 87 1.59 -6.59 -5.15
C TYR A 87 1.36 -5.07 -5.12
N VAL A 88 2.04 -4.33 -5.99
CA VAL A 88 1.76 -2.92 -6.27
C VAL A 88 1.68 -2.69 -7.78
N GLY A 89 0.49 -2.37 -8.29
CA GLY A 89 0.27 -2.31 -9.73
C GLY A 89 -1.01 -1.57 -10.14
N THR A 90 -1.49 -1.87 -11.34
CA THR A 90 -2.81 -1.42 -11.77
C THR A 90 -3.87 -2.46 -11.45
N ILE A 91 -5.13 -2.03 -11.36
CA ILE A 91 -6.26 -2.94 -11.18
C ILE A 91 -6.36 -3.96 -12.33
N HIS A 92 -6.13 -3.53 -13.58
CA HIS A 92 -6.18 -4.42 -14.75
C HIS A 92 -5.10 -5.51 -14.70
N ALA A 93 -3.86 -5.14 -14.34
CA ALA A 93 -2.77 -6.10 -14.20
C ALA A 93 -3.03 -7.10 -13.06
N PHE A 94 -3.70 -6.65 -11.98
CA PHE A 94 -4.04 -7.51 -10.86
C PHE A 94 -5.07 -8.56 -11.27
N CYS A 95 -6.14 -8.13 -11.96
CA CYS A 95 -7.14 -9.06 -12.49
C CYS A 95 -6.55 -10.06 -13.48
N LEU A 96 -5.60 -9.63 -14.31
CA LEU A 96 -4.88 -10.52 -15.23
C LEU A 96 -4.05 -11.57 -14.47
N ASP A 97 -3.31 -11.15 -13.45
CA ASP A 97 -2.50 -12.05 -12.62
C ASP A 97 -3.35 -13.11 -11.90
N LEU A 98 -4.49 -12.71 -11.34
CA LEU A 98 -5.42 -13.63 -10.69
C LEU A 98 -5.99 -14.69 -11.65
N THR A 99 -6.30 -14.29 -12.88
CA THR A 99 -6.96 -15.17 -13.86
C THR A 99 -5.99 -16.05 -14.63
N CYS A 100 -4.80 -15.55 -14.95
CA CYS A 100 -3.83 -16.26 -15.79
C CYS A 100 -2.72 -16.96 -15.00
N CYS A 101 -2.25 -16.38 -13.89
CA CYS A 101 -1.03 -16.84 -13.21
C CYS A 101 -1.32 -17.53 -11.88
N ASN A 102 -2.29 -17.03 -11.10
CA ASN A 102 -2.66 -17.58 -9.79
C ASN A 102 -3.90 -18.49 -9.82
N GLY A 103 -4.47 -18.72 -11.02
CA GLY A 103 -5.42 -19.80 -11.29
C GLY A 103 -6.48 -19.98 -10.21
N ILE A 104 -7.19 -18.92 -9.82
CA ILE A 104 -8.42 -19.12 -9.05
C ILE A 104 -9.40 -19.79 -10.01
N SER A 105 -9.64 -21.09 -9.82
CA SER A 105 -10.70 -21.79 -10.54
C SER A 105 -12.03 -21.15 -10.14
N PHE A 106 -12.49 -20.18 -10.94
CA PHE A 106 -13.80 -19.59 -10.81
C PHE A 106 -14.80 -20.64 -11.32
N ALA A 107 -15.14 -21.60 -10.46
CA ALA A 107 -16.33 -22.40 -10.64
C ALA A 107 -17.52 -21.47 -10.34
N ILE A 108 -18.06 -20.87 -11.40
CA ILE A 108 -19.46 -20.43 -11.42
C ILE A 108 -20.38 -21.63 -11.35
#